data_AF-A0A817Y6A5-F1
#
_entry.id   AF-A0A817Y6A5-F1
#
_cell.length_a   1.000
_cell.length_b   1.000
_cell.length_c   1.000
_cell.angle_alpha   90.00
_cell.angle_beta   90.00
_cell.angle_gamma   90.00
#
_symmetry.space_group_name_H-M   'P 1'
#
loop_
_entity.id
_entity.type
_entity.pdbx_description
1 polymer ?
#
loop_
_entity_poly.entity_id
_entity_poly.type
_entity_poly.pdbx_seq_one_letter_code
_entity_poly.pdbx_strand_id
1 'polypeptide(L)'
;MQVPTLPIKEAFRRVPNFAKFMPSCLTSAIYESNQKNGLAKEEVAAIKAYTAQCDVYKLLNQALRSEQLKNIQPWFSYLKLFHMAISKLKPKKGYYCRGENIDQSSKYQVGSIITWVREAMEPKSLGIFDNYRVKKQLIHSSTSIATNLILVDEILRAGLSSLRPGGQ
;
A
#
# COMPACT_ATOMS: atom_id res chain seq x y z
N MET A 1 4.26 -28.39 -22.01
CA MET A 1 4.67 -27.43 -23.05
C MET A 1 4.76 -26.05 -22.43
N GLN A 2 5.91 -25.38 -22.48
CA GLN A 2 5.98 -23.95 -22.13
C GLN A 2 5.18 -23.19 -23.19
N VAL A 3 4.06 -22.60 -22.79
CA VAL A 3 3.29 -21.71 -23.66
C VAL A 3 4.17 -20.51 -24.00
N PRO A 4 4.33 -20.12 -25.28
CA PRO A 4 5.11 -18.95 -25.63
C PRO A 4 4.56 -17.71 -24.91
N THR A 5 5.42 -17.03 -24.16
CA THR A 5 5.05 -15.87 -23.36
C THR A 5 4.86 -14.66 -24.27
N LEU A 6 3.70 -13.99 -24.14
CA LEU A 6 3.45 -12.73 -24.83
C LEU A 6 4.47 -11.68 -24.36
N PRO A 7 5.13 -10.93 -25.26
CA PRO A 7 6.01 -9.85 -24.85
C PRO A 7 5.23 -8.82 -24.03
N ILE A 8 5.81 -8.41 -22.90
CA ILE A 8 5.15 -7.47 -21.97
C ILE A 8 4.73 -6.15 -22.63
N LYS A 9 5.49 -5.65 -23.62
CA LYS A 9 5.13 -4.46 -24.39
C LYS A 9 3.83 -4.66 -25.18
N GLU A 10 3.62 -5.85 -25.72
CA GLU A 10 2.38 -6.18 -26.43
C GLU A 10 1.20 -6.38 -25.48
N ALA A 11 1.46 -6.86 -24.26
CA ALA A 11 0.43 -7.02 -23.24
C ALA A 11 -0.26 -5.69 -22.88
N PHE A 12 0.45 -4.56 -22.97
CA PHE A 12 -0.09 -3.23 -22.70
C PHE A 12 -0.62 -2.49 -23.93
N ARG A 13 -0.53 -3.06 -25.14
CA ARG A 13 -0.91 -2.38 -26.40
C ARG A 13 -2.34 -1.82 -26.40
N ARG A 14 -3.26 -2.52 -25.75
CA ARG A 14 -4.69 -2.17 -25.70
C ARG A 14 -5.03 -1.21 -24.56
N VAL A 15 -4.15 -1.02 -23.59
CA VAL A 15 -4.42 -0.20 -22.40
C VAL A 15 -4.37 1.27 -22.81
N PRO A 16 -5.48 2.03 -22.63
CA PRO A 16 -5.51 3.45 -22.99
C PRO A 16 -4.46 4.24 -22.21
N ASN A 17 -3.82 5.20 -22.87
CA ASN A 17 -2.74 6.07 -22.34
C ASN A 17 -1.40 5.37 -21.99
N PHE A 18 -1.38 4.04 -21.90
CA PHE A 18 -0.19 3.29 -21.53
C PHE A 18 0.86 3.23 -22.64
N ALA A 19 0.43 3.24 -23.91
CA ALA A 19 1.31 3.30 -25.07
C ALA A 19 2.03 4.67 -25.22
N LYS A 20 1.44 5.76 -24.71
CA LYS A 20 2.04 7.11 -24.72
C LYS A 20 2.99 7.33 -23.56
N PHE A 21 2.75 6.68 -22.43
CA PHE A 21 3.51 6.83 -21.20
C PHE A 21 3.99 5.45 -20.75
N MET A 22 4.92 4.85 -21.51
CA MET A 22 5.73 3.75 -20.99
C MET A 22 6.59 4.34 -19.87
N PRO A 23 6.26 4.12 -18.60
CA PRO A 23 6.95 4.83 -17.55
C PRO A 23 8.35 4.24 -17.39
N SER A 24 9.35 5.07 -17.09
CA SER A 24 10.76 4.68 -16.99
C SER A 24 11.00 3.47 -16.06
N CYS A 25 10.16 3.35 -15.03
CA CYS A 25 10.11 2.21 -14.12
C CYS A 25 9.80 0.87 -14.81
N LEU A 26 8.98 0.85 -15.87
CA LEU A 26 8.66 -0.38 -16.60
C LEU A 26 9.84 -0.81 -17.46
N THR A 27 10.52 0.14 -18.10
CA THR A 27 11.75 -0.13 -18.84
C THR A 27 12.83 -0.70 -17.93
N SER A 28 12.97 -0.14 -16.72
CA SER A 28 13.88 -0.64 -15.68
C SER A 28 13.49 -2.04 -15.21
N ALA A 29 12.20 -2.28 -14.95
CA ALA A 29 11.67 -3.58 -14.57
C ALA A 29 11.92 -4.68 -15.64
N ILE A 30 11.85 -4.33 -16.92
CA ILE A 30 12.14 -5.22 -18.06
C ILE A 30 13.64 -5.47 -18.20
N TYR A 31 14.47 -4.46 -17.95
CA TYR A 31 15.92 -4.60 -18.04
C TYR A 31 16.46 -5.53 -16.95
N GLU A 32 15.94 -5.38 -15.73
CA GLU A 32 16.36 -6.19 -14.60
C GLU A 32 15.66 -7.56 -14.52
N SER A 33 14.78 -7.90 -15.46
CA SER A 33 14.13 -9.21 -15.48
C SER A 33 15.07 -10.23 -16.13
N ASN A 34 15.78 -10.98 -15.28
CA ASN A 34 16.45 -12.20 -15.70
C ASN A 34 15.57 -13.40 -15.38
N GLN A 35 15.69 -14.48 -16.17
CA GLN A 35 15.06 -15.75 -15.84
C GLN A 35 15.51 -16.18 -14.45
N LYS A 36 14.55 -16.36 -13.54
CA LYS A 36 14.81 -16.74 -12.15
C LYS A 36 13.80 -17.79 -11.74
N ASN A 37 14.26 -18.84 -11.05
CA ASN A 37 13.40 -19.83 -10.40
C ASN A 37 12.33 -20.48 -11.31
N GLY A 38 12.66 -20.74 -12.58
CA GLY A 38 11.73 -21.37 -13.54
C GLY A 38 10.67 -20.43 -14.12
N LEU A 39 10.74 -19.12 -13.84
CA LEU A 39 9.92 -18.10 -14.49
C LEU A 39 10.62 -17.56 -15.73
N ALA A 40 9.83 -17.35 -16.79
CA ALA A 40 10.28 -16.69 -18.01
C ALA A 40 10.58 -15.21 -17.74
N LYS A 41 11.36 -14.60 -18.64
CA LYS A 41 11.76 -13.19 -18.52
C LYS A 41 10.55 -12.25 -18.46
N GLU A 42 9.53 -12.53 -19.27
CA GLU A 42 8.30 -11.73 -19.37
C GLU A 42 7.43 -11.87 -18.12
N GLU A 43 7.44 -13.05 -17.49
CA GLU A 43 6.70 -13.32 -16.25
C GLU A 43 7.31 -12.56 -15.07
N VAL A 44 8.64 -12.59 -14.96
CA VAL A 44 9.37 -11.78 -13.97
C VAL A 44 9.13 -10.29 -14.22
N ALA A 45 9.15 -9.86 -15.48
CA ALA A 45 8.84 -8.47 -15.84
C ALA A 45 7.41 -8.08 -15.45
N ALA A 46 6.42 -8.96 -15.62
CA ALA A 46 5.04 -8.70 -15.24
C ALA A 46 4.89 -8.54 -13.72
N ILE A 47 5.52 -9.41 -12.92
CA ILE A 47 5.52 -9.28 -11.45
C ILE A 47 6.19 -7.96 -11.05
N LYS A 48 7.37 -7.66 -11.61
CA LYS A 48 8.06 -6.40 -11.33
C LYS A 48 7.25 -5.18 -11.75
N ALA A 49 6.57 -5.24 -12.88
CA ALA A 49 5.70 -4.16 -13.35
C ALA A 49 4.55 -3.90 -12.36
N TYR A 50 4.02 -4.94 -11.72
CA TYR A 50 2.99 -4.81 -10.70
C TYR A 50 3.52 -4.22 -9.38
N THR A 51 4.73 -4.61 -8.97
CA THR A 51 5.31 -4.17 -7.68
C THR A 51 6.15 -2.91 -7.77
N ALA A 52 6.47 -2.45 -8.98
CA ALA A 52 7.23 -1.22 -9.18
C ALA A 52 6.44 -0.02 -8.68
N GLN A 53 7.15 1.06 -8.30
CA GLN A 53 6.56 2.36 -7.97
C GLN A 53 6.06 3.07 -9.25
N CYS A 54 5.17 2.40 -9.98
CA CYS A 54 4.61 2.82 -11.24
C CYS A 54 3.09 2.89 -11.12
N ASP A 55 2.46 3.57 -12.08
CA ASP A 55 1.01 3.69 -12.07
C ASP A 55 0.27 2.43 -12.55
N VAL A 56 0.98 1.39 -13.02
CA VAL A 56 0.37 0.11 -13.45
C VAL A 56 -0.52 -0.45 -12.35
N TYR A 57 0.02 -0.61 -11.15
CA TYR A 57 -0.70 -1.13 -9.99
C TYR A 57 -1.95 -0.30 -9.69
N LYS A 58 -1.82 1.04 -9.72
CA LYS A 58 -2.92 1.94 -9.38
C LYS A 58 -4.04 1.86 -10.42
N LEU A 59 -3.69 1.96 -11.70
CA LEU A 59 -4.62 1.94 -12.83
C LEU A 59 -5.30 0.59 -12.97
N LEU A 60 -4.54 -0.51 -12.85
CA LEU A 60 -5.09 -1.86 -12.89
C LEU A 60 -6.08 -2.06 -11.74
N ASN A 61 -5.68 -1.75 -10.51
CA ASN A 61 -6.59 -1.91 -9.37
C ASN A 61 -7.78 -0.95 -9.42
N GLN A 62 -7.68 0.20 -10.10
CA GLN A 62 -8.83 1.06 -10.38
C GLN A 62 -9.76 0.44 -11.42
N ALA A 63 -9.23 -0.16 -12.49
CA ALA A 63 -10.02 -0.89 -13.48
C ALA A 63 -10.73 -2.10 -12.86
N LEU A 64 -10.02 -2.88 -12.03
CA LEU A 64 -10.59 -3.99 -11.25
C LEU A 64 -11.65 -3.55 -10.24
N ARG A 65 -11.60 -2.29 -9.77
CA ARG A 65 -12.61 -1.69 -8.88
C ARG A 65 -13.87 -1.26 -9.61
N SER A 66 -13.76 -0.97 -10.91
CA SER A 66 -14.91 -0.52 -11.67
C SER A 66 -15.80 -1.73 -12.01
N GLU A 67 -17.09 -1.60 -11.81
CA GLU A 67 -18.08 -2.63 -12.18
C GLU A 67 -18.24 -2.78 -13.71
N GLN A 68 -17.55 -1.94 -14.48
CA GLN A 68 -17.65 -1.91 -15.93
C GLN A 68 -16.63 -2.83 -16.59
N LEU A 69 -17.13 -3.87 -17.25
CA LEU A 69 -16.31 -4.80 -18.04
C LEU A 69 -15.50 -4.07 -19.14
N LYS A 70 -15.98 -2.94 -19.66
CA LYS A 70 -15.27 -2.17 -20.69
C LYS A 70 -13.88 -1.69 -20.23
N ASN A 71 -13.71 -1.44 -18.94
CA ASN A 71 -12.46 -0.93 -18.37
C ASN A 71 -11.42 -2.02 -18.11
N ILE A 72 -11.87 -3.27 -17.90
CA ILE A 72 -10.99 -4.40 -17.59
C ILE A 72 -10.50 -5.13 -18.84
N GLN A 73 -11.30 -5.12 -19.92
CA GLN A 73 -10.98 -5.78 -21.20
C GLN A 73 -9.59 -5.44 -21.77
N PRO A 74 -9.13 -4.17 -21.73
CA PRO A 74 -7.77 -3.82 -22.17
C PRO A 74 -6.65 -4.53 -21.41
N TRP A 75 -6.89 -4.91 -20.16
CA TRP A 75 -5.90 -5.48 -19.24
C TRP A 75 -5.81 -7.00 -19.32
N PHE A 76 -6.68 -7.69 -20.06
CA PHE A 76 -6.71 -9.15 -20.10
C PHE A 76 -5.42 -9.80 -20.57
N SER A 77 -4.74 -9.20 -21.56
CA SER A 77 -3.45 -9.70 -22.02
C SER A 77 -2.40 -9.65 -20.92
N TYR A 78 -2.37 -8.55 -20.16
CA TYR A 78 -1.48 -8.39 -19.01
C TYR A 78 -1.86 -9.34 -17.86
N LEU A 79 -3.15 -9.41 -17.49
CA LEU A 79 -3.63 -10.29 -16.43
C LEU A 79 -3.32 -11.75 -16.72
N LYS A 80 -3.48 -12.19 -17.98
CA LYS A 80 -3.10 -13.56 -18.37
C LYS A 80 -1.62 -13.84 -18.14
N LEU A 81 -0.74 -12.91 -18.53
CA LEU A 81 0.70 -13.03 -18.29
C LEU A 81 1.03 -13.03 -16.79
N PHE A 82 0.39 -12.14 -16.02
CA PHE A 82 0.60 -12.01 -14.59
C PHE A 82 0.11 -13.22 -13.79
N HIS A 83 -1.10 -13.73 -14.07
CA HIS A 83 -1.61 -14.95 -13.45
C HIS A 83 -0.78 -16.18 -13.81
N MET A 84 -0.25 -16.26 -15.03
CA MET A 84 0.67 -17.33 -15.42
C MET A 84 1.99 -17.26 -14.65
N ALA A 85 2.49 -16.06 -14.36
CA ALA A 85 3.66 -15.87 -13.51
C ALA A 85 3.39 -16.30 -12.06
N ILE A 86 2.24 -15.92 -11.49
CA ILE A 86 1.87 -16.26 -10.11
C ILE A 86 1.60 -17.76 -9.95
N SER A 87 0.98 -18.42 -10.93
CA SER A 87 0.67 -19.85 -10.83
C SER A 87 1.91 -20.73 -10.78
N LYS A 88 3.06 -20.23 -11.26
CA LYS A 88 4.37 -20.90 -11.17
C LYS A 88 5.05 -20.71 -9.82
N LEU A 89 4.62 -19.74 -9.01
CA LEU A 89 5.22 -19.50 -7.69
C LEU A 89 4.73 -20.53 -6.68
N LYS A 90 5.64 -20.97 -5.80
CA LYS A 90 5.30 -21.90 -4.71
C LYS A 90 4.46 -21.15 -3.65
N PRO A 91 3.27 -21.65 -3.28
CA PRO A 91 2.47 -21.03 -2.23
C PRO A 91 3.17 -21.16 -0.88
N LYS A 92 3.31 -20.05 -0.14
CA LYS A 92 3.90 -20.02 1.19
C LYS A 92 2.82 -19.75 2.23
N LYS A 93 2.66 -20.66 3.19
CA LYS A 93 1.76 -20.47 4.34
C LYS A 93 2.44 -19.58 5.37
N GLY A 94 1.69 -18.64 5.95
CA GLY A 94 2.19 -17.71 6.96
C GLY A 94 1.13 -16.69 7.32
N TYR A 95 1.39 -15.93 8.37
CA TYR A 95 0.59 -14.76 8.71
C TYR A 95 1.00 -13.60 7.81
N TYR A 96 0.01 -13.00 7.15
CA TYR A 96 0.19 -11.83 6.31
C TYR A 96 -0.64 -10.68 6.86
N CYS A 97 -0.01 -9.52 7.02
CA CYS A 97 -0.67 -8.31 7.49
C CYS A 97 -0.85 -7.34 6.33
N ARG A 98 -2.02 -6.71 6.26
CA ARG A 98 -2.31 -5.63 5.30
C ARG A 98 -2.85 -4.43 6.08
N GLY A 99 -2.21 -3.28 5.91
CA GLY A 99 -2.69 -2.01 6.46
C GLY A 99 -3.47 -1.23 5.40
N GLU A 100 -4.62 -0.68 5.79
CA GLU A 100 -5.37 0.27 4.97
C GLU A 100 -5.64 1.54 5.78
N ASN A 101 -5.58 2.70 5.15
CA ASN A 101 -5.89 3.98 5.79
C ASN A 101 -7.38 4.33 5.63
N ILE A 102 -8.26 3.37 5.92
CA ILE A 102 -9.71 3.50 5.81
C ILE A 102 -10.32 2.69 6.97
N ASP A 103 -11.30 3.26 7.67
CA ASP A 103 -12.08 2.47 8.63
C ASP A 103 -12.94 1.46 7.87
N GLN A 104 -12.66 0.19 8.13
CA GLN A 104 -13.43 -0.92 7.57
C GLN A 104 -13.94 -1.86 8.66
N SER A 105 -13.91 -1.44 9.92
CA SER A 105 -14.32 -2.25 11.08
C SER A 105 -15.70 -2.92 10.88
N SER A 106 -16.64 -2.22 10.26
CA SER A 106 -17.98 -2.72 9.93
C SER A 106 -18.01 -3.87 8.90
N LYS A 107 -17.00 -4.00 8.04
CA LYS A 107 -16.90 -5.05 7.01
C LYS A 107 -16.28 -6.35 7.53
N TYR A 108 -15.54 -6.29 8.64
CA TYR A 108 -14.81 -7.42 9.21
C TYR A 108 -15.46 -7.88 10.51
N GLN A 109 -16.51 -8.70 10.39
CA GLN A 109 -17.11 -9.37 11.55
C GLN A 109 -16.38 -10.69 11.86
N VAL A 110 -16.20 -10.98 13.15
CA VAL A 110 -15.58 -12.23 13.60
C VAL A 110 -16.43 -13.41 13.11
N GLY A 111 -15.81 -14.32 12.35
CA GLY A 111 -16.47 -15.50 11.80
C GLY A 111 -16.99 -15.34 10.35
N SER A 112 -16.90 -14.16 9.75
CA SER A 112 -17.24 -14.01 8.33
C SER A 112 -16.09 -14.43 7.40
N ILE A 113 -16.42 -15.12 6.30
CA ILE A 113 -15.48 -15.40 5.22
C ILE A 113 -15.50 -14.22 4.26
N ILE A 114 -14.36 -13.56 4.09
CA ILE A 114 -14.25 -12.36 3.26
C ILE A 114 -13.39 -12.68 2.04
N THR A 115 -14.00 -12.54 0.86
CA THR A 115 -13.32 -12.70 -0.41
C THR A 115 -12.70 -11.37 -0.83
N TRP A 116 -11.38 -11.34 -0.88
CA TRP A 116 -10.65 -10.18 -1.36
C TRP A 116 -10.45 -10.28 -2.87
N VAL A 117 -11.12 -9.42 -3.63
CA VAL A 117 -10.91 -9.30 -5.09
C VAL A 117 -9.67 -8.44 -5.40
N ARG A 118 -8.75 -8.27 -4.43
CA ARG A 118 -7.65 -7.29 -4.46
C ARG A 118 -6.34 -7.94 -4.02
N GLU A 119 -5.23 -7.49 -4.59
CA GLU A 119 -3.89 -7.92 -4.18
C GLU A 119 -3.26 -6.95 -3.16
N ALA A 120 -2.26 -7.46 -2.41
CA ALA A 120 -1.62 -6.75 -1.29
C ALA A 120 -0.77 -5.55 -1.73
N MET A 121 -0.60 -4.56 -0.85
CA MET A 121 0.17 -3.34 -1.12
C MET A 121 1.22 -3.04 -0.06
N GLU A 122 2.26 -2.30 -0.43
CA GLU A 122 3.35 -1.90 0.47
C GLU A 122 2.97 -0.65 1.28
N PRO A 123 2.93 -0.71 2.63
CA PRO A 123 2.50 0.41 3.48
C PRO A 123 3.49 1.58 3.55
N LYS A 124 4.77 1.35 3.21
CA LYS A 124 5.82 2.38 3.22
C LYS A 124 5.65 3.38 2.08
N SER A 125 5.28 2.92 0.88
CA SER A 125 5.11 3.78 -0.31
C SER A 125 3.89 4.71 -0.23
N LEU A 126 2.94 4.40 0.66
CA LEU A 126 1.72 5.17 0.89
C LEU A 126 1.82 6.14 2.08
N GLY A 127 3.00 6.28 2.70
CA GLY A 127 3.20 7.20 3.83
C GLY A 127 2.41 6.83 5.09
N ILE A 128 1.91 5.59 5.21
CA ILE A 128 1.11 5.13 6.35
C ILE A 128 1.97 5.12 7.62
N PHE A 129 3.22 4.66 7.51
CA PHE A 129 4.15 4.67 8.63
C PHE A 129 4.53 6.08 9.08
N ASP A 130 4.63 7.03 8.16
CA ASP A 130 4.91 8.43 8.51
C ASP A 130 3.73 9.05 9.27
N ASN A 131 2.49 8.84 8.78
CA ASN A 131 1.29 9.27 9.48
C ASN A 131 1.15 8.62 10.87
N TYR A 132 1.48 7.34 11.00
CA TYR A 132 1.50 6.66 12.29
C TYR A 132 2.52 7.29 13.26
N ARG A 133 3.75 7.59 12.77
CA ARG A 133 4.79 8.24 13.57
C ARG A 133 4.38 9.64 14.02
N VAL A 134 3.76 10.44 13.15
CA VAL A 134 3.25 11.77 13.49
C VAL A 134 2.18 11.70 14.58
N LYS A 135 1.20 10.80 14.44
CA LYS A 135 0.15 10.61 15.46
C LYS A 135 0.73 10.14 16.80
N LYS A 136 1.71 9.23 16.77
CA LYS A 136 2.41 8.77 17.97
C LYS A 136 3.19 9.90 18.65
N GLN A 137 3.89 10.73 17.88
CA GLN A 137 4.61 11.91 18.38
C GLN A 137 3.66 12.89 19.06
N LEU A 138 2.49 13.15 18.45
CA LEU A 138 1.49 14.08 18.98
C LEU A 138 0.92 13.62 20.33
N ILE A 139 0.64 12.32 20.48
CA ILE A 139 0.15 11.74 21.75
C ILE A 139 1.25 11.80 22.82
N HIS A 140 2.50 11.57 22.44
CA HIS A 140 3.61 11.67 23.38
C HIS A 140 3.83 13.12 23.84
N SER A 141 3.78 14.09 22.91
CA SER A 141 3.95 15.50 23.24
C SER A 141 2.80 16.06 24.08
N SER A 142 1.56 15.64 23.84
CA SER A 142 0.41 16.12 24.62
C SER A 142 0.53 15.78 26.11
N THR A 143 1.05 14.60 26.43
CA THR A 143 1.27 14.17 27.83
C THR A 143 2.30 15.04 28.53
N SER A 144 3.41 15.36 27.85
CA SER A 144 4.45 16.25 28.40
C SER A 144 3.95 17.68 28.57
N ILE A 145 3.17 18.21 27.62
CA ILE A 145 2.58 19.56 27.71
C ILE A 145 1.58 19.63 28.87
N ALA A 146 0.70 18.63 29.01
CA ALA A 146 -0.27 18.59 30.10
C ALA A 146 0.41 18.57 31.47
N THR A 147 1.49 17.79 31.61
CA THR A 147 2.28 17.73 32.86
C THR A 147 2.87 19.10 33.21
N ASN A 148 3.45 19.79 32.23
CA ASN A 148 4.01 21.13 32.46
C ASN A 148 2.94 22.16 32.82
N LEU A 149 1.76 22.10 32.21
CA LEU A 149 0.65 22.99 32.56
C LEU A 149 0.16 22.76 33.99
N ILE A 150 0.04 21.50 34.41
CA ILE A 150 -0.35 21.15 35.80
C ILE A 150 0.70 21.65 36.80
N LEU A 151 1.99 21.46 36.50
CA LEU A 151 3.07 21.92 37.38
C LEU A 151 3.09 23.45 37.52
N VAL A 152 2.90 24.17 36.42
CA VAL A 152 2.79 25.64 36.45
C VAL A 152 1.57 26.08 37.25
N ASP A 153 0.42 25.44 37.08
CA ASP A 153 -0.79 25.73 37.86
C ASP A 153 -0.55 25.53 39.38
N GLU A 154 0.11 24.44 39.76
CA GLU A 154 0.42 24.14 41.17
C GLU A 154 1.40 25.17 41.75
N ILE A 155 2.43 25.58 41.00
CA ILE A 155 3.39 26.62 41.43
C ILE A 155 2.67 27.97 41.59
N LEU A 156 1.81 28.34 40.63
CA LEU A 156 1.04 29.59 40.71
C LEU A 156 0.09 29.58 41.92
N ARG A 157 -0.57 28.45 42.20
CA ARG A 157 -1.42 28.27 43.37
C ARG A 157 -0.63 28.37 44.69
N ALA A 158 0.55 27.75 44.75
CA ALA A 158 1.46 27.84 45.91
C ALA A 158 2.00 29.27 46.11
N GLY A 159 2.22 30.02 45.03
CA GLY A 159 2.57 31.44 45.10
C GLY A 159 1.44 32.29 45.67
N LEU A 160 0.19 32.04 45.27
CA LEU A 160 -0.99 32.75 45.78
C LEU A 160 -1.27 32.44 47.26
N SER A 161 -1.05 31.20 47.73
CA SER A 161 -1.23 30.86 49.15
C SER A 161 -0.19 31.53 50.05
N SER A 162 1.00 31.82 49.51
CA SER A 162 2.10 32.50 50.21
C SER A 162 1.89 34.01 50.39
N LEU A 163 1.00 34.62 49.60
CA LEU A 163 0.68 36.05 49.63
C LEU A 163 -0.43 36.43 50.63
N ARG A 164 -0.95 35.49 51.42
CA ARG A 164 -1.90 35.81 52.49
C ARG A 164 -1.20 36.70 53.53
N PRO A 165 -1.63 37.96 53.75
CA PRO A 165 -1.07 38.77 54.81
C PRO A 165 -1.35 38.07 56.14
N GLY A 166 -0.32 37.92 56.98
CA GLY A 166 -0.42 37.26 58.27
C GLY A 166 -1.62 37.78 59.05
N GLY A 167 -2.52 36.88 59.42
CA GLY A 167 -3.65 37.20 60.29
C GLY A 167 -3.13 37.75 61.62
N GLN A 168 -3.64 38.93 61.98
CA GLN A 168 -3.89 39.27 63.37
C GLN A 168 -5.05 38.44 63.90
#